data_AF-K2DSB4-F1
#
_entry.id   AF-K2DSB4-F1
#
_cell.length_a   1.000
_cell.length_b   1.000
_cell.length_c   1.000
_cell.angle_alpha   90.00
_cell.angle_beta   90.00
_cell.angle_gamma   90.00
#
_symmetry.space_group_name_H-M   'P 1'
#
loop_
_entity.id
_entity.type
_entity.pdbx_description
1 polymer ?
#
loop_
_entity_poly.entity_id
_entity_poly.type
_entity_poly.pdbx_seq_one_letter_code
_entity_poly.pdbx_strand_id
1 'polypeptide(L)'
;MIFSEDNIGLELIQYQNKDSFPDKLNKLVENIYKQIDNKVYATNKDLLDKSSFVKDIKNLIQERFNISIVIDKELSVLDIAAIVPFFSDYLDEKRRLHNIGTDNFINLFKFDNAIKKINFIIKERDEMIKKLHNKKGYIDLKNARVGGYLSNLKHYLILDFFALKEHTLTSREVVAIIIHEIGHAFGGLEYHYKLEKTNTTILDILSNINNNNLDKATYVFKTHFDYKKDIPTINSKDRFDFYSIIAFTYLNEIRTQLVNGKYDETNFENIADSFSARFGLGKELVTSLNKINVRYGQVSTSTGSFYNLFFINLLLSLMLFALLGPVGIALFLYCIIYIFGKDNADLTYDLPLDRYNRIKNSITNNLKNLNLPNDVIKDLLEQYIFITNVIEKTNYFESSLNTVADYILPSNRDAKYYIKLQQDIENGLNNILFIKVAEISVSK
;
A
#
# COMPACT_ATOMS: atom_id res chain seq x y z
N MET A 1 20.06 7.94 32.16
CA MET A 1 20.05 6.91 31.12
C MET A 1 19.34 7.53 29.93
N ILE A 2 20.11 8.10 29.00
CA ILE A 2 19.60 8.79 27.81
C ILE A 2 19.38 7.70 26.79
N PHE A 3 18.12 7.35 26.53
CA PHE A 3 17.79 6.56 25.34
C PHE A 3 18.14 7.42 24.13
N SER A 4 19.13 7.00 23.35
CA SER A 4 19.38 7.57 22.03
C SER A 4 18.13 7.42 21.18
N GLU A 5 17.85 8.41 20.34
CA GLU A 5 16.77 8.44 19.34
C GLU A 5 17.00 7.43 18.20
N ASP A 6 17.51 6.24 18.52
CA ASP A 6 17.58 5.15 17.56
C ASP A 6 16.20 4.50 17.50
N ASN A 7 15.38 4.99 16.55
CA ASN A 7 14.12 4.39 16.11
C ASN A 7 14.40 2.97 15.57
N ILE A 8 14.56 2.01 16.48
CA ILE A 8 14.55 0.60 16.16
C ILE A 8 13.07 0.20 16.05
N GLY A 9 12.58 0.16 14.81
CA GLY A 9 11.28 -0.41 14.47
C GLY A 9 10.18 0.61 14.19
N LEU A 10 10.02 0.95 12.91
CA LEU A 10 8.78 1.07 12.14
C LEU A 10 8.94 2.14 11.03
N GLU A 11 8.73 1.70 9.80
CA GLU A 11 8.85 2.38 8.50
C GLU A 11 7.94 3.61 8.34
N LEU A 12 8.15 4.65 9.16
CA LEU A 12 7.16 5.72 9.26
C LEU A 12 7.82 7.09 9.43
N ILE A 13 7.37 8.03 8.59
CA ILE A 13 7.73 9.46 8.70
C ILE A 13 7.28 10.03 10.05
N GLN A 14 7.86 11.14 10.52
CA GLN A 14 7.34 11.84 11.69
C GLN A 14 5.93 12.41 11.42
N TYR A 15 5.16 12.65 12.47
CA TYR A 15 3.83 13.30 12.36
C TYR A 15 3.97 14.73 11.83
N GLN A 16 3.16 15.08 10.85
CA GLN A 16 3.15 16.35 10.12
C GLN A 16 1.95 17.22 10.54
N ASN A 17 1.60 17.23 11.83
CA ASN A 17 0.36 17.79 12.39
C ASN A 17 0.10 19.29 12.09
N LYS A 18 1.12 20.06 11.67
CA LYS A 18 1.01 21.49 11.34
C LYS A 18 1.35 21.79 9.88
N ASP A 19 1.35 20.78 9.04
CA ASP A 19 1.68 20.95 7.64
C ASP A 19 0.52 21.62 6.88
N SER A 20 0.83 22.71 6.19
CA SER A 20 -0.14 23.42 5.34
C SER A 20 -0.40 22.72 3.99
N PHE A 21 0.39 21.69 3.65
CA PHE A 21 0.30 20.99 2.37
C PHE A 21 -1.09 20.42 2.08
N PRO A 22 -1.74 19.65 3.00
CA PRO A 22 -3.10 19.14 2.76
C PRO A 22 -4.10 20.26 2.43
N ASP A 23 -4.01 21.41 3.09
CA ASP A 23 -4.96 22.53 2.90
C ASP A 23 -4.75 23.23 1.56
N LYS A 24 -3.48 23.40 1.16
CA LYS A 24 -3.14 23.91 -0.17
C LYS A 24 -3.64 22.96 -1.26
N LEU A 25 -3.43 21.65 -1.07
CA LEU A 25 -3.90 20.64 -2.02
C LEU A 25 -5.43 20.61 -2.09
N ASN A 26 -6.12 20.72 -0.95
CA ASN A 26 -7.58 20.74 -0.89
C ASN A 26 -8.18 21.88 -1.72
N LYS A 27 -7.59 23.08 -1.67
CA LYS A 27 -8.04 24.22 -2.49
C LYS A 27 -7.92 23.94 -3.99
N LEU A 28 -6.85 23.26 -4.41
CA LEU A 28 -6.67 22.88 -5.82
C LEU A 28 -7.73 21.85 -6.26
N VAL A 29 -7.97 20.82 -5.44
CA VAL A 29 -8.98 19.80 -5.72
C VAL A 29 -10.40 20.40 -5.71
N GLU A 30 -10.71 21.29 -4.77
CA GLU A 30 -11.99 22.00 -4.73
C GLU A 30 -12.23 22.82 -6.00
N ASN A 31 -11.19 23.49 -6.52
CA ASN A 31 -11.29 24.23 -7.77
C ASN A 31 -11.48 23.32 -8.99
N ILE A 32 -10.83 22.15 -9.01
CA ILE A 32 -11.06 21.11 -10.03
C ILE A 32 -12.53 20.67 -9.98
N TYR A 33 -13.08 20.41 -8.80
CA TYR A 33 -14.48 20.02 -8.64
C TYR A 33 -15.45 21.09 -9.12
N LYS A 34 -15.17 22.37 -8.87
CA LYS A 34 -15.94 23.50 -9.39
C LYS A 34 -15.89 23.56 -10.92
N GLN A 35 -14.73 23.27 -11.53
CA GLN A 35 -14.59 23.20 -12.99
C GLN A 35 -15.41 22.05 -13.58
N ILE A 36 -15.49 20.90 -12.89
CA ILE A 36 -16.35 19.78 -13.27
C ILE A 36 -17.83 20.17 -13.18
N ASP A 37 -18.26 20.78 -12.07
CA ASP A 37 -19.65 21.22 -11.87
C ASP A 37 -20.10 22.25 -12.92
N ASN A 38 -19.20 23.18 -13.24
CA ASN A 38 -19.42 24.19 -14.27
C ASN A 38 -19.26 23.66 -15.70
N LYS A 39 -19.03 22.34 -15.87
CA LYS A 39 -18.83 21.67 -17.16
C LYS A 39 -17.74 22.31 -18.04
N VAL A 40 -16.69 22.84 -17.41
CA VAL A 40 -15.53 23.42 -18.10
C VAL A 40 -14.81 22.36 -18.92
N TYR A 41 -14.77 21.13 -18.41
CA TYR A 41 -14.22 19.96 -19.10
C TYR A 41 -15.31 18.91 -19.28
N ALA A 42 -15.31 18.24 -20.43
CA ALA A 42 -16.28 17.19 -20.74
C ALA A 42 -15.82 15.82 -20.22
N THR A 43 -14.52 15.60 -20.07
CA THR A 43 -13.93 14.31 -19.70
C THR A 43 -12.77 14.50 -18.72
N ASN A 44 -12.45 13.46 -17.95
CA ASN A 44 -11.26 13.48 -17.09
C ASN A 44 -9.98 13.64 -17.93
N LYS A 45 -9.91 13.03 -19.12
CA LYS A 45 -8.78 13.18 -20.04
C LYS A 45 -8.54 14.63 -20.45
N ASP A 46 -9.60 15.38 -20.78
CA ASP A 46 -9.49 16.81 -21.08
C ASP A 46 -9.03 17.63 -19.87
N LEU A 47 -9.55 17.29 -18.69
CA LEU A 47 -9.21 17.95 -17.44
C LEU A 47 -7.73 17.77 -17.09
N LEU A 48 -7.21 16.54 -17.17
CA LEU A 48 -5.81 16.23 -16.89
C LEU A 48 -4.85 16.88 -17.89
N ASP A 49 -5.26 17.03 -19.14
CA ASP A 49 -4.43 17.61 -20.20
C ASP A 49 -4.36 19.15 -20.15
N LYS A 50 -5.46 19.80 -19.77
CA LYS A 50 -5.64 21.26 -19.96
C LYS A 50 -5.70 22.05 -18.65
N SER A 51 -6.06 21.43 -17.53
CA SER A 51 -6.26 22.17 -16.28
C SER A 51 -4.94 22.63 -15.66
N SER A 52 -4.81 23.94 -15.41
CA SER A 52 -3.68 24.50 -14.67
C SER A 52 -3.60 23.95 -13.25
N PHE A 53 -4.75 23.65 -12.61
CA PHE A 53 -4.78 23.12 -11.25
C PHE A 53 -4.13 21.74 -11.14
N VAL A 54 -4.24 20.90 -12.18
CA VAL A 54 -3.55 19.59 -12.20
C VAL A 54 -2.04 19.77 -12.25
N LYS A 55 -1.56 20.76 -13.01
CA LYS A 55 -0.15 21.15 -13.03
C LYS A 55 0.30 21.69 -11.66
N ASP A 56 -0.53 22.50 -11.02
CA ASP A 56 -0.25 23.05 -9.70
C ASP A 56 -0.21 21.96 -8.62
N ILE A 57 -1.06 20.93 -8.71
CA ILE A 57 -1.00 19.74 -7.83
C ILE A 57 0.37 19.06 -7.96
N LYS A 58 0.80 18.78 -9.19
CA LYS A 58 2.13 18.17 -9.44
C LYS A 58 3.26 19.03 -8.85
N ASN A 59 3.22 20.33 -9.08
CA ASN A 59 4.24 21.25 -8.57
C ASN A 59 4.25 21.29 -7.05
N LEU A 60 3.08 21.33 -6.41
CA LEU A 60 2.94 21.35 -4.97
C LEU A 60 3.49 20.06 -4.33
N ILE A 61 3.24 18.89 -4.95
CA ILE A 61 3.78 17.60 -4.49
C ILE A 61 5.31 17.58 -4.63
N GLN A 62 5.85 18.01 -5.78
CA GLN A 62 7.29 18.12 -5.97
C GLN A 62 7.93 19.08 -4.96
N GLU A 63 7.32 20.25 -4.72
CA GLU A 63 7.84 21.23 -3.78
C GLU A 63 7.88 20.66 -2.35
N ARG A 64 6.82 19.94 -1.95
CA ARG A 64 6.67 19.43 -0.58
C ARG A 64 7.49 18.19 -0.30
N PHE A 65 7.46 17.18 -1.16
CA PHE A 65 8.09 15.88 -0.92
C PHE A 65 9.40 15.70 -1.68
N ASN A 66 9.65 16.57 -2.67
CA ASN A 66 10.71 16.41 -3.65
C ASN A 66 10.62 15.09 -4.42
N ILE A 67 9.40 14.60 -4.67
CA ILE A 67 9.10 13.41 -5.47
C ILE A 67 8.58 13.84 -6.83
N SER A 68 9.15 13.28 -7.91
CA SER A 68 8.73 13.55 -9.27
C SER A 68 7.49 12.75 -9.66
N ILE A 69 6.34 13.41 -9.63
CA ILE A 69 5.05 12.86 -10.04
C ILE A 69 4.74 13.20 -11.50
N VAL A 70 4.17 12.23 -12.22
CA VAL A 70 3.56 12.38 -13.54
C VAL A 70 2.08 12.00 -13.43
N ILE A 71 1.19 12.93 -13.76
CA ILE A 71 -0.25 12.64 -13.89
C ILE A 71 -0.52 12.46 -15.38
N ASP A 72 -0.76 11.23 -15.82
CA ASP A 72 -0.90 10.88 -17.23
C ASP A 72 -2.35 10.58 -17.61
N LYS A 73 -2.86 11.32 -18.60
CA LYS A 73 -4.24 11.25 -19.05
C LYS A 73 -4.62 9.91 -19.72
N GLU A 74 -3.65 9.15 -20.24
CA GLU A 74 -3.93 7.83 -20.82
C GLU A 74 -4.01 6.74 -19.75
N LEU A 75 -3.45 6.97 -18.56
CA LEU A 75 -3.52 6.02 -17.45
C LEU A 75 -4.78 6.18 -16.60
N SER A 76 -5.46 7.33 -16.65
CA SER A 76 -6.64 7.62 -15.83
C SER A 76 -7.86 6.73 -16.08
N VAL A 77 -7.81 5.87 -17.11
CA VAL A 77 -8.87 4.88 -17.39
C VAL A 77 -8.65 3.56 -16.66
N LEU A 78 -7.47 3.36 -16.08
CA LEU A 78 -7.08 2.09 -15.45
C LEU A 78 -7.60 1.97 -14.02
N ASP A 79 -7.72 3.10 -13.32
CA ASP A 79 -8.15 3.17 -11.92
C ASP A 79 -8.70 4.56 -11.58
N ILE A 80 -9.49 4.63 -10.51
CA ILE A 80 -10.05 5.88 -9.98
C ILE A 80 -8.96 6.72 -9.31
N ALA A 81 -8.11 6.06 -8.52
CA ALA A 81 -6.92 6.64 -7.92
C ALA A 81 -5.92 5.52 -7.65
N ALA A 82 -4.69 5.69 -8.12
CA ALA A 82 -3.60 4.75 -7.88
C ALA A 82 -2.27 5.47 -8.14
N ILE A 83 -1.17 4.94 -7.64
CA ILE A 83 0.15 5.30 -8.11
C ILE A 83 0.86 4.09 -8.70
N VAL A 84 1.70 4.33 -9.69
CA VAL A 84 2.71 3.37 -10.13
C VAL A 84 4.05 3.84 -9.57
N PRO A 85 4.51 3.28 -8.43
CA PRO A 85 5.82 3.60 -7.90
C PRO A 85 6.94 3.18 -8.86
N PHE A 86 8.04 3.94 -8.87
CA PHE A 86 9.17 3.63 -9.73
C PHE A 86 9.78 2.24 -9.45
N PHE A 87 9.91 1.87 -8.17
CA PHE A 87 10.53 0.61 -7.73
C PHE A 87 9.53 -0.51 -7.45
N SER A 88 8.28 -0.42 -7.93
CA SER A 88 7.33 -1.52 -7.75
C SER A 88 7.21 -2.40 -8.99
N ASP A 89 6.90 -3.67 -8.74
CA ASP A 89 6.61 -4.67 -9.77
C ASP A 89 5.13 -4.67 -10.20
N TYR A 90 4.33 -3.66 -9.78
CA TYR A 90 2.92 -3.50 -10.16
C TYR A 90 2.68 -3.61 -11.68
N LEU A 91 3.67 -3.22 -12.49
CA LEU A 91 3.59 -3.29 -13.95
C LEU A 91 4.00 -4.66 -14.52
N ASP A 92 4.84 -5.42 -13.82
CA ASP A 92 5.23 -6.77 -14.23
C ASP A 92 4.12 -7.79 -13.96
N GLU A 93 3.29 -7.59 -12.93
CA GLU A 93 2.08 -8.39 -12.74
C GLU A 93 1.06 -8.15 -13.87
N LYS A 94 0.96 -6.93 -14.39
CA LYS A 94 0.18 -6.61 -15.60
C LYS A 94 0.77 -7.20 -16.89
N ARG A 95 2.05 -7.62 -16.94
CA ARG A 95 2.54 -8.47 -18.05
C ARG A 95 1.87 -9.84 -18.07
N ARG A 96 1.35 -10.34 -16.94
CA ARG A 96 0.56 -11.57 -16.93
C ARG A 96 -0.79 -11.42 -17.64
N LEU A 97 -1.34 -10.20 -17.71
CA LEU A 97 -2.52 -9.92 -18.56
C LEU A 97 -2.20 -10.06 -20.05
N HIS A 98 -0.94 -9.88 -20.46
CA HIS A 98 -0.51 -10.05 -21.85
C HIS A 98 -0.60 -11.52 -22.32
N ASN A 99 -0.66 -12.49 -21.38
CA ASN A 99 -0.86 -13.91 -21.66
C ASN A 99 -2.35 -14.34 -21.63
N ILE A 100 -3.26 -13.46 -21.20
CA ILE A 100 -4.69 -13.69 -21.30
C ILE A 100 -5.12 -13.14 -22.67
N GLY A 101 -5.04 -13.99 -23.70
CA GLY A 101 -5.20 -13.63 -25.11
C GLY A 101 -6.44 -12.80 -25.43
N THR A 102 -6.33 -11.48 -25.37
CA THR A 102 -7.50 -10.60 -25.43
C THR A 102 -7.25 -9.30 -26.19
N ASP A 103 -6.78 -9.41 -27.43
CA ASP A 103 -6.91 -8.31 -28.39
C ASP A 103 -8.37 -7.83 -28.47
N ASN A 104 -9.35 -8.73 -28.29
CA ASN A 104 -10.78 -8.36 -28.29
C ASN A 104 -11.26 -7.64 -27.01
N PHE A 105 -10.77 -7.99 -25.81
CA PHE A 105 -11.18 -7.31 -24.56
C PHE A 105 -10.56 -5.92 -24.47
N ILE A 106 -9.28 -5.82 -24.84
CA ILE A 106 -8.53 -4.56 -24.85
C ILE A 106 -9.17 -3.57 -25.85
N ASN A 107 -9.54 -4.05 -27.05
CA ASN A 107 -10.25 -3.25 -28.04
C ASN A 107 -11.67 -2.86 -27.58
N LEU A 108 -12.39 -3.75 -26.88
CA LEU A 108 -13.75 -3.49 -26.40
C LEU A 108 -13.79 -2.35 -25.37
N PHE A 109 -12.80 -2.30 -24.47
CA PHE A 109 -12.70 -1.26 -23.43
C PHE A 109 -11.76 -0.10 -23.78
N LYS A 110 -11.23 -0.06 -25.01
CA LYS A 110 -10.33 0.98 -25.52
C LYS A 110 -9.08 1.21 -24.65
N PHE A 111 -8.55 0.14 -24.06
CA PHE A 111 -7.34 0.22 -23.22
C PHE A 111 -6.02 0.29 -24.00
N ASP A 112 -6.05 0.26 -25.34
CA ASP A 112 -4.85 0.23 -26.18
C ASP A 112 -3.84 1.32 -25.85
N ASN A 113 -4.31 2.55 -25.63
CA ASN A 113 -3.45 3.68 -25.32
C ASN A 113 -2.83 3.55 -23.92
N ALA A 114 -3.61 3.08 -22.94
CA ALA A 114 -3.14 2.86 -21.58
C ALA A 114 -2.07 1.75 -21.53
N ILE A 115 -2.26 0.65 -22.28
CA ILE A 115 -1.29 -0.44 -22.37
C ILE A 115 -0.01 0.01 -23.09
N LYS A 116 -0.13 0.72 -24.21
CA LYS A 116 1.03 1.33 -24.90
C LYS A 116 1.79 2.26 -23.96
N LYS A 117 1.08 3.03 -23.15
CA LYS A 117 1.69 3.91 -22.16
C LYS A 117 2.40 3.14 -21.05
N ILE A 118 1.80 2.08 -20.51
CA ILE A 118 2.44 1.18 -19.53
C ILE A 118 3.75 0.62 -20.10
N ASN A 119 3.72 0.07 -21.32
CA ASN A 119 4.91 -0.48 -21.96
C ASN A 119 6.02 0.57 -22.15
N PHE A 120 5.64 1.80 -22.50
CA PHE A 120 6.57 2.92 -22.55
C PHE A 120 7.19 3.23 -21.18
N ILE A 121 6.38 3.23 -20.11
CA ILE A 121 6.83 3.48 -18.73
C ILE A 121 7.80 2.40 -18.28
N ILE A 122 7.52 1.13 -18.55
CA ILE A 122 8.42 0.01 -18.22
C ILE A 122 9.77 0.21 -18.91
N LYS A 123 9.76 0.54 -20.21
CA LYS A 123 11.00 0.79 -20.97
C LYS A 123 11.78 1.97 -20.40
N GLU A 124 11.11 3.07 -20.08
CA GLU A 124 11.72 4.24 -19.46
C GLU A 124 12.32 3.91 -18.08
N ARG A 125 11.62 3.10 -17.28
CA ARG A 125 12.09 2.59 -15.99
C ARG A 125 13.36 1.77 -16.14
N ASP A 126 13.37 0.79 -17.06
CA ASP A 126 14.52 -0.08 -17.29
C ASP A 126 15.75 0.70 -17.77
N GLU A 127 15.55 1.70 -18.63
CA GLU A 127 16.61 2.61 -19.07
C GLU A 127 17.13 3.49 -17.92
N MET A 128 16.25 3.92 -17.02
CA MET A 128 16.63 4.74 -15.88
C MET A 128 17.40 3.91 -14.85
N ILE A 129 16.95 2.69 -14.51
CA ILE A 129 17.65 1.77 -13.60
C ILE A 129 19.10 1.54 -14.04
N LYS A 130 19.33 1.33 -15.34
CA LYS A 130 20.70 1.20 -15.91
C LYS A 130 21.58 2.43 -15.68
N LYS A 131 20.99 3.61 -15.52
CA LYS A 131 21.67 4.90 -15.27
C LYS A 131 21.78 5.27 -13.80
N LEU A 132 21.30 4.42 -12.87
CA LEU A 132 21.33 4.71 -11.43
C LEU A 132 22.66 4.33 -10.76
N HIS A 133 23.53 3.57 -11.44
CA HIS A 133 24.83 3.17 -10.88
C HIS A 133 25.61 4.36 -10.29
N ASN A 134 26.04 4.21 -9.03
CA ASN A 134 26.84 5.17 -8.26
C ASN A 134 26.18 6.53 -7.97
N LYS A 135 24.86 6.67 -8.14
CA LYS A 135 24.16 7.88 -7.71
C LYS A 135 23.75 7.76 -6.25
N LYS A 136 23.95 8.82 -5.48
CA LYS A 136 23.54 8.88 -4.07
C LYS A 136 22.14 9.46 -3.92
N GLY A 137 21.29 8.78 -3.16
CA GLY A 137 19.97 9.23 -2.74
C GLY A 137 19.92 9.37 -1.23
N TYR A 138 18.94 10.09 -0.71
CA TYR A 138 18.65 10.10 0.73
C TYR A 138 17.16 10.29 0.98
N ILE A 139 16.73 9.89 2.18
CA ILE A 139 15.36 10.01 2.65
C ILE A 139 15.37 10.68 4.02
N ASP A 140 14.60 11.76 4.11
CA ASP A 140 14.35 12.52 5.32
C ASP A 140 12.98 12.13 5.87
N LEU A 141 12.99 11.18 6.82
CA LEU A 141 11.78 10.70 7.50
C LEU A 141 11.17 11.76 8.41
N LYS A 142 11.96 12.74 8.89
CA LYS A 142 11.47 13.82 9.74
C LYS A 142 10.56 14.76 8.96
N ASN A 143 10.98 15.14 7.76
CA ASN A 143 10.23 16.06 6.92
C ASN A 143 9.42 15.36 5.82
N ALA A 144 9.45 14.02 5.72
CA ALA A 144 8.86 13.27 4.61
C ALA A 144 9.35 13.80 3.25
N ARG A 145 10.67 13.90 3.06
CA ARG A 145 11.28 14.37 1.80
C ARG A 145 12.30 13.37 1.28
N VAL A 146 12.47 13.35 -0.03
CA VAL A 146 13.55 12.58 -0.67
C VAL A 146 14.55 13.51 -1.36
N GLY A 147 15.75 13.02 -1.66
CA GLY A 147 16.73 13.81 -2.39
C GLY A 147 17.76 12.96 -3.13
N GLY A 148 18.69 13.65 -3.80
CA GLY A 148 19.66 13.01 -4.67
C GLY A 148 19.01 12.46 -5.94
N TYR A 149 19.32 11.22 -6.33
CA TYR A 149 18.69 10.64 -7.52
C TYR A 149 17.23 10.23 -7.30
N LEU A 150 16.84 9.92 -6.05
CA LEU A 150 15.49 9.46 -5.71
C LEU A 150 14.43 10.51 -6.08
N SER A 151 14.77 11.81 -5.99
CA SER A 151 13.84 12.90 -6.35
C SER A 151 13.56 13.01 -7.85
N ASN A 152 14.41 12.41 -8.69
CA ASN A 152 14.27 12.45 -10.15
C ASN A 152 13.52 11.24 -10.70
N LEU A 153 13.20 10.26 -9.85
CA LEU A 153 12.47 9.07 -10.26
C LEU A 153 11.01 9.43 -10.53
N LYS A 154 10.50 9.00 -11.69
CA LYS A 154 9.13 9.31 -12.11
C LYS A 154 8.18 8.29 -11.52
N HIS A 155 7.22 8.77 -10.74
CA HIS A 155 6.10 7.99 -10.24
C HIS A 155 4.83 8.46 -10.95
N TYR A 156 4.01 7.53 -11.44
CA TYR A 156 2.83 7.87 -12.25
C TYR A 156 1.60 7.85 -11.36
N LEU A 157 1.08 9.03 -11.01
CA LEU A 157 -0.13 9.19 -10.22
C LEU A 157 -1.34 9.19 -11.16
N ILE A 158 -2.17 8.18 -11.01
CA ILE A 158 -3.42 7.96 -11.73
C ILE A 158 -4.54 8.60 -10.92
N LEU A 159 -5.31 9.50 -11.54
CA LEU A 159 -6.45 10.16 -10.90
C LEU A 159 -7.59 10.33 -11.89
N ASP A 160 -8.78 9.90 -11.51
CA ASP A 160 -10.05 10.23 -12.16
C ASP A 160 -10.91 11.10 -11.24
N PHE A 161 -10.83 12.42 -11.44
CA PHE A 161 -11.59 13.38 -10.65
C PHE A 161 -13.10 13.30 -10.91
N PHE A 162 -13.54 12.81 -12.07
CA PHE A 162 -14.95 12.59 -12.35
C PHE A 162 -15.46 11.39 -11.56
N ALA A 163 -14.76 10.26 -11.64
CA ALA A 163 -15.12 9.07 -10.89
C ALA A 163 -15.07 9.33 -9.37
N LEU A 164 -14.01 9.96 -8.85
CA LEU A 164 -13.92 10.33 -7.42
C LEU A 164 -15.12 11.18 -6.97
N LYS A 165 -15.56 12.14 -7.80
CA LYS A 165 -16.74 12.96 -7.53
C LYS A 165 -18.04 12.16 -7.60
N GLU A 166 -18.18 11.26 -8.56
CA GLU A 166 -19.32 10.34 -8.65
C GLU A 166 -19.42 9.42 -7.43
N HIS A 167 -18.30 9.10 -6.78
CA HIS A 167 -18.26 8.40 -5.48
C HIS A 167 -18.65 9.29 -4.29
N THR A 168 -19.11 10.52 -4.54
CA THR A 168 -19.50 11.51 -3.52
C THR A 168 -18.38 11.85 -2.54
N LEU A 169 -17.13 11.71 -3.01
CA LEU A 169 -15.96 12.08 -2.23
C LEU A 169 -15.83 13.60 -2.23
N THR A 170 -15.64 14.19 -1.06
CA THR A 170 -15.31 15.60 -0.88
C THR A 170 -13.90 15.88 -1.39
N SER A 171 -13.58 17.15 -1.64
CA SER A 171 -12.21 17.53 -2.04
C SER A 171 -11.16 17.11 -1.01
N ARG A 172 -11.52 17.14 0.29
CA ARG A 172 -10.62 16.77 1.39
C ARG A 172 -10.39 15.27 1.48
N GLU A 173 -11.42 14.48 1.21
CA GLU A 173 -11.33 13.02 1.07
C GLU A 173 -10.42 12.63 -0.11
N VAL A 174 -10.53 13.34 -1.24
CA VAL A 174 -9.61 13.14 -2.37
C VAL A 174 -8.17 13.52 -2.03
N VAL A 175 -7.96 14.56 -1.22
CA VAL A 175 -6.62 14.90 -0.70
C VAL A 175 -6.04 13.75 0.13
N ALA A 176 -6.85 13.12 0.99
CA ALA A 176 -6.42 11.98 1.79
C ALA A 176 -6.01 10.79 0.92
N ILE A 177 -6.74 10.52 -0.17
CA ILE A 177 -6.39 9.51 -1.18
C ILE A 177 -5.09 9.88 -1.89
N ILE A 178 -4.94 11.11 -2.40
CA ILE A 178 -3.70 11.52 -3.09
C ILE A 178 -2.48 11.36 -2.17
N ILE A 179 -2.60 11.70 -0.89
CA ILE A 179 -1.50 11.54 0.07
C ILE A 179 -1.24 10.07 0.39
N HIS A 180 -2.27 9.23 0.44
CA HIS A 180 -2.12 7.77 0.53
C HIS A 180 -1.33 7.24 -0.68
N GLU A 181 -1.67 7.63 -1.91
CA GLU A 181 -0.92 7.27 -3.12
C GLU A 181 0.54 7.75 -3.08
N ILE A 182 0.79 8.96 -2.59
CA ILE A 182 2.16 9.45 -2.37
C ILE A 182 2.89 8.58 -1.33
N GLY A 183 2.17 8.07 -0.33
CA GLY A 183 2.68 7.12 0.66
C GLY A 183 3.24 5.85 0.02
N HIS A 184 2.56 5.26 -0.97
CA HIS A 184 3.10 4.13 -1.72
C HIS A 184 4.41 4.47 -2.45
N ALA A 185 4.46 5.64 -3.12
CA ALA A 185 5.69 6.08 -3.77
C ALA A 185 6.82 6.30 -2.77
N PHE A 186 6.55 6.94 -1.63
CA PHE A 186 7.53 7.20 -0.58
C PHE A 186 8.04 5.89 0.04
N GLY A 187 7.14 4.97 0.40
CA GLY A 187 7.48 3.67 0.96
C GLY A 187 8.33 2.83 0.01
N GLY A 188 8.01 2.83 -1.29
CA GLY A 188 8.83 2.17 -2.31
C GLY A 188 10.26 2.76 -2.42
N LEU A 189 10.41 4.08 -2.29
CA LEU A 189 11.71 4.73 -2.23
C LEU A 189 12.47 4.37 -0.93
N GLU A 190 11.78 4.33 0.20
CA GLU A 190 12.34 3.94 1.51
C GLU A 190 12.89 2.52 1.51
N TYR A 191 12.08 1.58 1.03
CA TYR A 191 12.47 0.19 0.92
C TYR A 191 13.71 0.03 0.02
N HIS A 192 13.71 0.68 -1.16
CA HIS A 192 14.88 0.67 -2.04
C HIS A 192 16.13 1.26 -1.37
N TYR A 193 16.02 2.41 -0.72
CA TYR A 193 17.15 3.06 -0.04
C TYR A 193 17.74 2.19 1.07
N LYS A 194 16.88 1.50 1.84
CA LYS A 194 17.33 0.53 2.86
C LYS A 194 18.06 -0.64 2.23
N LEU A 195 17.49 -1.24 1.17
CA LEU A 195 18.15 -2.33 0.44
C LEU A 195 19.52 -1.90 -0.08
N GLU A 196 19.66 -0.71 -0.67
CA GLU A 196 20.95 -0.20 -1.13
C GLU A 196 21.96 -0.01 0.01
N LYS A 197 21.53 0.57 1.13
CA LYS A 197 22.39 0.78 2.32
C LYS A 197 22.83 -0.54 2.93
N THR A 198 21.91 -1.51 3.06
CA THR A 198 22.21 -2.85 3.56
C THR A 198 23.17 -3.57 2.61
N ASN A 199 22.92 -3.53 1.30
CA ASN A 199 23.82 -4.09 0.29
C ASN A 199 25.22 -3.48 0.38
N THR A 200 25.34 -2.16 0.50
CA THR A 200 26.63 -1.48 0.60
C THR A 200 27.35 -1.85 1.90
N THR A 201 26.63 -1.91 3.02
CA THR A 201 27.18 -2.32 4.32
C THR A 201 27.68 -3.77 4.29
N ILE A 202 26.91 -4.67 3.67
CA ILE A 202 27.33 -6.06 3.45
C ILE A 202 28.59 -6.07 2.59
N LEU A 203 28.61 -5.37 1.46
CA LEU A 203 29.79 -5.31 0.58
C LEU A 203 31.04 -4.77 1.30
N ASP A 204 30.90 -3.75 2.15
CA ASP A 204 31.98 -3.20 2.96
C ASP A 204 32.51 -4.24 3.97
N ILE A 205 31.61 -4.94 4.67
CA ILE A 205 31.96 -6.05 5.58
C ILE A 205 32.71 -7.15 4.80
N LEU A 206 32.20 -7.53 3.63
CA LEU A 206 32.81 -8.57 2.80
C LEU A 206 34.19 -8.15 2.26
N SER A 207 34.35 -6.87 1.87
CA SER A 207 35.62 -6.30 1.44
C SER A 207 36.65 -6.34 2.57
N ASN A 208 36.24 -5.93 3.77
CA ASN A 208 37.09 -5.93 4.96
C ASN A 208 37.51 -7.35 5.38
N ILE A 209 36.58 -8.32 5.33
CA ILE A 209 36.88 -9.72 5.64
C ILE A 209 37.83 -10.34 4.60
N ASN A 210 37.78 -9.88 3.35
CA ASN A 210 38.53 -10.49 2.25
C ASN A 210 39.81 -9.74 1.84
N ASN A 211 40.42 -8.95 2.74
CA ASN A 211 41.60 -8.13 2.44
C ASN A 211 41.44 -7.29 1.14
N ASN A 212 40.24 -6.73 0.90
CA ASN A 212 39.84 -5.98 -0.31
C ASN A 212 39.70 -6.79 -1.62
N ASN A 213 39.57 -8.12 -1.57
CA ASN A 213 39.29 -8.92 -2.76
C ASN A 213 37.77 -9.01 -3.04
N LEU A 214 37.20 -7.95 -3.61
CA LEU A 214 35.76 -7.82 -3.90
C LEU A 214 35.23 -8.86 -4.93
N ASP A 215 36.10 -9.42 -5.78
CA ASP A 215 35.70 -10.29 -6.89
C ASP A 215 35.11 -11.62 -6.41
N LYS A 216 35.69 -12.20 -5.33
CA LYS A 216 35.19 -13.46 -4.75
C LYS A 216 33.82 -13.28 -4.10
N ALA A 217 33.62 -12.18 -3.36
CA ALA A 217 32.33 -11.85 -2.74
C ALA A 217 31.25 -11.59 -3.80
N THR A 218 31.59 -10.81 -4.84
CA THR A 218 30.70 -10.53 -5.97
C THR A 218 30.31 -11.79 -6.73
N TYR A 219 31.24 -12.72 -6.92
CA TYR A 219 30.99 -14.00 -7.59
C TYR A 219 29.99 -14.87 -6.81
N VAL A 220 30.16 -15.04 -5.50
CA VAL A 220 29.25 -15.86 -4.67
C VAL A 220 27.83 -15.29 -4.64
N PHE A 221 27.70 -13.96 -4.48
CA PHE A 221 26.41 -13.28 -4.55
C PHE A 221 25.76 -13.46 -5.93
N LYS A 222 26.47 -13.19 -7.03
CA LYS A 222 25.93 -13.40 -8.39
C LYS A 222 25.48 -14.84 -8.62
N THR A 223 26.23 -15.82 -8.11
CA THR A 223 25.90 -17.24 -8.27
C THR A 223 24.63 -17.63 -7.50
N HIS A 224 24.36 -17.02 -6.34
CA HIS A 224 23.13 -17.26 -5.57
C HIS A 224 21.90 -16.52 -6.11
N PHE A 225 22.09 -15.37 -6.76
CA PHE A 225 21.01 -14.59 -7.37
C PHE A 225 20.65 -15.05 -8.79
N ASP A 226 21.53 -15.79 -9.48
CA ASP A 226 21.26 -16.33 -10.82
C ASP A 226 20.47 -17.65 -10.70
N TYR A 227 19.15 -17.52 -10.67
CA TYR A 227 18.10 -18.55 -10.42
C TYR A 227 18.12 -19.78 -11.35
N LYS A 228 19.15 -19.98 -12.18
CA LYS A 228 19.22 -20.97 -13.26
C LYS A 228 20.36 -22.00 -13.16
N LYS A 229 21.12 -22.03 -12.06
CA LYS A 229 22.13 -23.08 -11.85
C LYS A 229 21.91 -23.79 -10.53
N ASP A 230 22.03 -25.12 -10.58
CA ASP A 230 22.06 -25.99 -9.42
C ASP A 230 23.06 -25.44 -8.40
N ILE A 231 22.59 -25.30 -7.16
CA ILE A 231 23.40 -24.89 -6.03
C ILE A 231 24.57 -25.89 -5.92
N PRO A 232 25.83 -25.47 -6.09
CA PRO A 232 26.94 -26.40 -5.98
C PRO A 232 26.98 -26.95 -4.56
N THR A 233 27.07 -28.27 -4.45
CA THR A 233 27.20 -28.96 -3.16
C THR A 233 28.50 -28.50 -2.50
N ILE A 234 28.38 -27.78 -1.39
CA ILE A 234 29.52 -27.16 -0.69
C ILE A 234 30.35 -28.28 -0.06
N ASN A 235 31.62 -28.37 -0.47
CA ASN A 235 32.59 -29.32 0.06
C ASN A 235 33.18 -28.75 1.36
N SER A 236 33.09 -29.49 2.46
CA SER A 236 33.28 -29.04 3.86
C SER A 236 34.72 -28.67 4.27
N LYS A 237 35.63 -28.45 3.31
CA LYS A 237 37.05 -28.17 3.58
C LYS A 237 37.50 -26.73 3.35
N ASP A 238 36.69 -25.92 2.67
CA ASP A 238 36.97 -24.50 2.58
C ASP A 238 36.34 -23.79 3.78
N ARG A 239 37.14 -22.93 4.44
CA ARG A 239 36.74 -22.09 5.58
C ARG A 239 35.26 -21.71 5.44
N PHE A 240 34.44 -22.18 6.38
CA PHE A 240 32.99 -21.96 6.50
C PHE A 240 32.46 -20.96 5.49
N ASP A 241 31.62 -21.42 4.56
CA ASP A 241 31.03 -20.64 3.47
C ASP A 241 30.05 -19.56 4.00
N PHE A 242 30.62 -18.64 4.78
CA PHE A 242 30.02 -17.51 5.42
C PHE A 242 29.31 -16.62 4.41
N TYR A 243 29.81 -16.58 3.18
CA TYR A 243 29.23 -15.85 2.07
C TYR A 243 27.90 -16.46 1.62
N SER A 244 27.82 -17.79 1.48
CA SER A 244 26.56 -18.47 1.14
C SER A 244 25.56 -18.42 2.29
N ILE A 245 26.01 -18.50 3.55
CA ILE A 245 25.14 -18.31 4.71
C ILE A 245 24.61 -16.87 4.78
N ILE A 246 25.46 -15.85 4.60
CA ILE A 246 25.00 -14.45 4.55
C ILE A 246 24.07 -14.23 3.38
N ALA A 247 24.38 -14.73 2.18
CA ALA A 247 23.52 -14.58 1.01
C ALA A 247 22.17 -15.28 1.23
N PHE A 248 22.16 -16.48 1.81
CA PHE A 248 20.95 -17.23 2.15
C PHE A 248 20.13 -16.54 3.26
N THR A 249 20.76 -16.10 4.34
CA THR A 249 20.11 -15.32 5.41
C THR A 249 19.58 -14.02 4.85
N TYR A 250 20.34 -13.29 4.04
CA TYR A 250 19.89 -12.06 3.39
C TYR A 250 18.71 -12.29 2.44
N LEU A 251 18.77 -13.34 1.62
CA LEU A 251 17.67 -13.72 0.73
C LEU A 251 16.42 -14.17 1.50
N ASN A 252 16.57 -14.83 2.65
CA ASN A 252 15.45 -15.19 3.51
C ASN A 252 14.87 -13.95 4.21
N GLU A 253 15.70 -13.08 4.79
CA GLU A 253 15.26 -11.83 5.43
C GLU A 253 14.58 -10.87 4.44
N ILE A 254 15.05 -10.81 3.18
CA ILE A 254 14.35 -10.07 2.12
C ILE A 254 12.99 -10.69 1.79
N ARG A 255 12.88 -12.03 1.85
CA ARG A 255 11.65 -12.77 1.51
C ARG A 255 10.65 -12.85 2.66
N THR A 256 11.07 -12.57 3.89
CA THR A 256 10.22 -12.73 5.08
C THR A 256 10.62 -11.74 6.16
N GLN A 257 9.79 -10.71 6.42
CA GLN A 257 9.82 -10.05 7.74
C GLN A 257 9.07 -10.89 8.81
N LEU A 258 8.26 -11.86 8.38
CA LEU A 258 7.66 -12.95 9.16
C LEU A 258 7.57 -14.22 8.31
N VAL A 259 7.45 -15.39 8.94
CA VAL A 259 7.42 -16.74 8.32
C VAL A 259 6.43 -16.91 7.14
N ASN A 260 5.52 -15.96 6.91
CA ASN A 260 4.60 -15.90 5.77
C ASN A 260 4.68 -14.55 5.03
N GLY A 261 5.14 -14.55 3.77
CA GLY A 261 5.31 -13.36 2.91
C GLY A 261 4.01 -12.67 2.47
N LYS A 262 2.83 -13.27 2.72
CA LYS A 262 1.53 -12.61 2.50
C LYS A 262 1.33 -11.36 3.35
N TYR A 263 2.03 -11.27 4.47
CA TYR A 263 2.02 -10.09 5.31
C TYR A 263 2.64 -8.87 4.61
N ASP A 264 3.68 -9.09 3.79
CA ASP A 264 4.41 -8.01 3.15
C ASP A 264 3.54 -7.24 2.14
N GLU A 265 2.52 -7.89 1.56
CA GLU A 265 1.50 -7.27 0.71
C GLU A 265 0.61 -6.30 1.51
N THR A 266 0.04 -6.74 2.65
CA THR A 266 -0.74 -5.87 3.56
C THR A 266 0.06 -4.69 4.12
N ASN A 267 1.36 -4.88 4.33
CA ASN A 267 2.23 -3.84 4.89
C ASN A 267 2.28 -2.58 3.99
N PHE A 268 2.19 -2.71 2.65
CA PHE A 268 2.25 -1.56 1.75
C PHE A 268 1.03 -0.62 1.89
N GLU A 269 -0.18 -1.16 1.97
CA GLU A 269 -1.40 -0.39 2.23
C GLU A 269 -1.34 0.27 3.61
N ASN A 270 -0.85 -0.45 4.63
CA ASN A 270 -0.71 0.09 5.98
C ASN A 270 0.28 1.26 6.05
N ILE A 271 1.41 1.17 5.33
CA ILE A 271 2.39 2.26 5.25
C ILE A 271 1.75 3.47 4.59
N ALA A 272 1.02 3.28 3.49
CA ALA A 272 0.32 4.36 2.79
C ALA A 272 -0.79 5.00 3.64
N ASP A 273 -1.60 4.20 4.32
CA ASP A 273 -2.61 4.65 5.28
C ASP A 273 -1.98 5.44 6.43
N SER A 274 -0.89 4.93 6.98
CA SER A 274 -0.15 5.61 8.05
C SER A 274 0.47 6.91 7.57
N PHE A 275 1.00 6.94 6.34
CA PHE A 275 1.54 8.15 5.72
C PHE A 275 0.47 9.24 5.67
N SER A 276 -0.72 8.94 5.15
CA SER A 276 -1.84 9.89 5.10
C SER A 276 -2.34 10.30 6.50
N ALA A 277 -2.48 9.35 7.43
CA ALA A 277 -2.86 9.64 8.81
C ALA A 277 -1.85 10.56 9.51
N ARG A 278 -0.55 10.46 9.19
CA ARG A 278 0.50 11.34 9.74
C ARG A 278 0.43 12.77 9.24
N PHE A 279 -0.30 13.04 8.14
CA PHE A 279 -0.68 14.38 7.70
C PHE A 279 -1.99 14.89 8.33
N GLY A 280 -2.53 14.18 9.32
CA GLY A 280 -3.76 14.56 10.01
C GLY A 280 -5.03 14.26 9.22
N LEU A 281 -4.97 13.34 8.24
CA LEU A 281 -6.08 13.01 7.34
C LEU A 281 -6.73 11.66 7.62
N GLY A 282 -6.56 11.14 8.85
CA GLY A 282 -7.07 9.81 9.21
C GLY A 282 -8.59 9.72 9.08
N LYS A 283 -9.31 10.75 9.54
CA LYS A 283 -10.77 10.86 9.42
C LYS A 283 -11.22 10.85 7.96
N GLU A 284 -10.61 11.67 7.12
CA GLU A 284 -10.99 11.79 5.71
C GLU A 284 -10.64 10.54 4.91
N LEU A 285 -9.51 9.89 5.20
CA LEU A 285 -9.15 8.62 4.58
C LEU A 285 -10.14 7.50 4.95
N VAL A 286 -10.51 7.36 6.23
CA VAL A 286 -11.51 6.36 6.63
C VAL A 286 -12.85 6.65 5.98
N THR A 287 -13.25 7.92 5.90
CA THR A 287 -14.53 8.28 5.26
C THR A 287 -14.53 7.98 3.77
N SER A 288 -13.43 8.26 3.07
CA SER A 288 -13.29 7.98 1.65
C SER A 288 -13.29 6.49 1.35
N LEU A 289 -12.50 5.71 2.09
CA LEU A 289 -12.49 4.25 1.99
C LEU A 289 -13.88 3.67 2.29
N ASN A 290 -14.57 4.16 3.32
CA ASN A 290 -15.91 3.68 3.64
C ASN A 290 -16.92 3.95 2.52
N LYS A 291 -16.91 5.14 1.90
CA LYS A 291 -17.79 5.44 0.75
C LYS A 291 -17.51 4.52 -0.44
N ILE A 292 -16.24 4.27 -0.73
CA ILE A 292 -15.79 3.35 -1.79
C ILE A 292 -16.27 1.93 -1.48
N ASN A 293 -15.96 1.42 -0.29
CA ASN A 293 -16.27 0.06 0.13
C ASN A 293 -17.79 -0.20 0.22
N VAL A 294 -18.59 0.79 0.63
CA VAL A 294 -20.06 0.71 0.60
C VAL A 294 -20.56 0.57 -0.84
N ARG A 295 -20.02 1.37 -1.77
CA ARG A 295 -20.47 1.33 -3.17
C ARG A 295 -20.10 0.04 -3.88
N TYR A 296 -18.94 -0.54 -3.55
CA TYR A 296 -18.52 -1.84 -4.06
C TYR A 296 -19.11 -3.04 -3.30
N GLY A 297 -19.94 -2.80 -2.27
CA GLY A 297 -20.61 -3.85 -1.51
C GLY A 297 -19.69 -4.67 -0.59
N GLN A 298 -18.48 -4.18 -0.31
CA GLN A 298 -17.54 -4.81 0.63
C GLN A 298 -17.94 -4.56 2.10
N VAL A 299 -18.60 -3.44 2.36
CA VAL A 299 -19.17 -3.13 3.68
C VAL A 299 -20.61 -2.65 3.54
N SER A 300 -21.40 -2.80 4.60
CA SER A 300 -22.76 -2.30 4.67
C SER A 300 -22.97 -1.48 5.94
N THR A 301 -23.61 -0.33 5.78
CA THR A 301 -24.11 0.51 6.89
C THR A 301 -25.54 0.13 7.31
N SER A 302 -26.19 -0.78 6.56
CA SER A 302 -27.55 -1.29 6.83
C SER A 302 -27.51 -2.79 7.09
N THR A 303 -27.99 -3.22 8.25
CA THR A 303 -28.14 -4.63 8.62
C THR A 303 -29.10 -5.36 7.67
N GLY A 304 -30.18 -4.71 7.22
CA GLY A 304 -31.15 -5.30 6.28
C GLY A 304 -30.55 -5.59 4.90
N SER A 305 -29.82 -4.63 4.33
CA SER A 305 -29.13 -4.82 3.03
C SER A 305 -28.05 -5.89 3.12
N PHE A 306 -27.39 -6.02 4.27
CA PHE A 306 -26.41 -7.06 4.56
C PHE A 306 -27.01 -8.47 4.48
N TYR A 307 -28.13 -8.72 5.18
CA TYR A 307 -28.77 -10.04 5.14
C TYR A 307 -29.31 -10.40 3.75
N ASN A 308 -29.76 -9.41 2.97
CA ASN A 308 -30.23 -9.65 1.60
C ASN A 308 -29.11 -10.11 0.67
N LEU A 309 -27.94 -9.45 0.71
CA LEU A 309 -26.77 -9.85 -0.10
C LEU A 309 -26.25 -11.23 0.31
N PHE A 310 -26.17 -11.49 1.62
CA PHE A 310 -25.81 -12.82 2.13
C PHE A 310 -26.78 -13.90 1.63
N PHE A 311 -28.08 -13.64 1.72
CA PHE A 311 -29.11 -14.60 1.32
C PHE A 311 -29.10 -14.87 -0.18
N ILE A 312 -28.90 -13.85 -1.01
CA ILE A 312 -28.75 -14.00 -2.47
C ILE A 312 -27.53 -14.86 -2.79
N ASN A 313 -26.37 -14.59 -2.18
CA ASN A 313 -25.16 -15.38 -2.40
C ASN A 313 -25.32 -16.84 -1.95
N LEU A 314 -25.97 -17.05 -0.79
CA LEU A 314 -26.27 -18.38 -0.29
C LEU A 314 -27.20 -19.14 -1.26
N LEU A 315 -28.27 -18.48 -1.74
CA LEU A 315 -29.23 -19.08 -2.67
C LEU A 315 -28.57 -19.46 -4.00
N LEU A 316 -27.76 -18.55 -4.57
CA LEU A 316 -27.00 -18.82 -5.80
C LEU A 316 -26.05 -20.00 -5.63
N SER A 317 -25.35 -20.08 -4.48
CA SER A 317 -24.46 -21.19 -4.16
C SER A 317 -25.22 -22.52 -4.06
N LEU A 318 -26.38 -22.52 -3.36
CA LEU A 318 -27.24 -23.70 -3.23
C LEU A 318 -27.83 -24.14 -4.57
N MET A 319 -28.20 -23.22 -5.46
CA MET A 319 -28.64 -23.54 -6.82
C MET A 319 -27.52 -24.17 -7.64
N LEU A 320 -26.29 -23.67 -7.51
CA LEU A 320 -25.12 -24.27 -8.16
C LEU A 320 -24.88 -25.70 -7.65
N PHE A 321 -24.98 -25.91 -6.33
CA PHE A 321 -24.86 -27.24 -5.72
C PHE A 321 -25.92 -28.22 -6.22
N ALA A 322 -27.18 -27.77 -6.36
CA ALA A 322 -28.28 -28.60 -6.83
C ALA A 322 -28.12 -29.02 -8.30
N LEU A 323 -27.48 -28.20 -9.14
CA LEU A 323 -27.33 -28.45 -10.58
C LEU A 323 -26.19 -29.41 -10.94
N LEU A 324 -25.11 -29.45 -10.16
CA LEU A 324 -23.86 -30.09 -10.59
C LEU A 324 -23.65 -31.53 -10.06
N GLY A 325 -24.49 -32.01 -9.13
CA GLY A 325 -24.38 -33.35 -8.54
C GLY A 325 -23.07 -33.58 -7.74
N PRO A 326 -22.74 -34.83 -7.33
CA PRO A 326 -21.61 -35.09 -6.43
C PRO A 326 -20.23 -34.67 -6.97
N VAL A 327 -20.00 -34.85 -8.28
CA VAL A 327 -18.77 -34.41 -8.96
C VAL A 327 -18.67 -32.89 -9.00
N GLY A 328 -19.81 -32.23 -9.22
CA GLY A 328 -19.97 -30.80 -9.10
C GLY A 328 -19.64 -30.23 -7.74
N ILE A 329 -20.10 -30.89 -6.68
CA ILE A 329 -19.78 -30.52 -5.29
C ILE A 329 -18.27 -30.58 -5.07
N ALA A 330 -17.59 -31.64 -5.53
CA ALA A 330 -16.15 -31.79 -5.37
C ALA A 330 -15.36 -30.69 -6.13
N LEU A 331 -15.74 -30.41 -7.38
CA LEU A 331 -15.16 -29.31 -8.16
C LEU A 331 -15.43 -27.95 -7.54
N PHE A 332 -16.62 -27.73 -7.01
CA PHE A 332 -16.98 -26.48 -6.36
C PHE A 332 -16.24 -26.29 -5.03
N LEU A 333 -16.08 -27.35 -4.22
CA LEU A 333 -15.24 -27.31 -3.00
C LEU A 333 -13.79 -27.04 -3.35
N TYR A 334 -13.27 -27.65 -4.42
CA TYR A 334 -11.93 -27.34 -4.94
C TYR A 334 -11.83 -25.86 -5.35
N CYS A 335 -12.80 -25.34 -6.09
CA CYS A 335 -12.86 -23.92 -6.45
C CYS A 335 -13.01 -23.01 -5.22
N ILE A 336 -13.77 -23.40 -4.20
CA ILE A 336 -13.90 -22.64 -2.95
C ILE A 336 -12.53 -22.52 -2.28
N ILE A 337 -11.83 -23.64 -2.13
CA ILE A 337 -10.52 -23.69 -1.49
C ILE A 337 -9.50 -22.88 -2.30
N TYR A 338 -9.55 -22.98 -3.63
CA TYR A 338 -8.61 -22.33 -4.52
C TYR A 338 -8.87 -20.82 -4.70
N ILE A 339 -10.13 -20.38 -4.70
CA ILE A 339 -10.51 -18.98 -4.94
C ILE A 339 -10.64 -18.20 -3.62
N PHE A 340 -11.16 -18.84 -2.56
CA PHE A 340 -11.56 -18.18 -1.32
C PHE A 340 -10.70 -18.55 -0.10
N GLY A 341 -9.74 -19.48 -0.23
CA GLY A 341 -8.82 -19.80 0.86
C GLY A 341 -7.86 -18.65 1.14
N LYS A 342 -7.54 -18.35 2.41
CA LYS A 342 -6.64 -17.24 2.77
C LYS A 342 -5.24 -17.28 2.14
N ASP A 343 -4.75 -18.47 1.79
CA ASP A 343 -3.50 -18.64 1.05
C ASP A 343 -3.60 -18.27 -0.44
N ASN A 344 -4.81 -18.19 -0.98
CA ASN A 344 -5.07 -17.72 -2.35
C ASN A 344 -5.83 -16.39 -2.37
N ALA A 345 -6.37 -15.96 -1.23
CA ALA A 345 -6.93 -14.63 -1.07
C ALA A 345 -5.82 -13.63 -1.37
N ASP A 346 -6.14 -12.71 -2.27
CA ASP A 346 -5.35 -11.53 -2.50
C ASP A 346 -5.43 -10.68 -1.23
N LEU A 347 -4.41 -10.82 -0.38
CA LEU A 347 -4.25 -10.01 0.82
C LEU A 347 -3.53 -8.71 0.51
N THR A 348 -3.32 -8.36 -0.77
CA THR A 348 -2.91 -6.99 -1.17
C THR A 348 -3.82 -5.95 -0.52
N TYR A 349 -5.06 -6.31 -0.18
CA TYR A 349 -5.94 -5.48 0.63
C TYR A 349 -6.35 -6.17 1.94
N ASP A 350 -5.98 -5.55 3.06
CA ASP A 350 -6.57 -5.86 4.37
C ASP A 350 -8.09 -5.68 4.36
N LEU A 351 -8.76 -6.34 5.31
CA LEU A 351 -10.19 -6.13 5.52
C LEU A 351 -10.45 -4.64 5.83
N PRO A 352 -11.49 -4.02 5.25
CA PRO A 352 -11.81 -2.60 5.45
C PRO A 352 -11.79 -2.15 6.92
N LEU A 353 -12.38 -2.93 7.83
CA LEU A 353 -12.43 -2.58 9.25
C LEU A 353 -11.05 -2.66 9.93
N ASP A 354 -10.18 -3.56 9.48
CA ASP A 354 -8.82 -3.68 10.01
C ASP A 354 -7.98 -2.47 9.60
N ARG A 355 -8.12 -2.00 8.36
CA ARG A 355 -7.51 -0.73 7.90
C ARG A 355 -7.99 0.45 8.73
N TYR A 356 -9.30 0.56 8.98
CA TYR A 356 -9.84 1.65 9.80
C TYR A 356 -9.28 1.60 11.23
N ASN A 357 -9.16 0.40 11.81
CA ASN A 357 -8.54 0.21 13.12
C ASN A 357 -7.06 0.60 13.13
N ARG A 358 -6.29 0.28 12.10
CA ARG A 358 -4.88 0.69 12.01
C ARG A 358 -4.72 2.20 11.85
N ILE A 359 -5.56 2.86 11.06
CA ILE A 359 -5.59 4.33 10.98
C ILE A 359 -5.93 4.93 12.35
N LYS A 360 -6.93 4.38 13.06
CA LYS A 360 -7.25 4.76 14.44
C LYS A 360 -6.06 4.57 15.40
N ASN A 361 -5.35 3.45 15.28
CA ASN A 361 -4.15 3.16 16.06
C ASN A 361 -3.01 4.15 15.76
N SER A 362 -2.87 4.61 14.51
CA SER A 362 -1.93 5.68 14.14
C SER A 362 -2.25 7.00 14.87
N ILE A 363 -3.52 7.33 15.05
CA ILE A 363 -3.96 8.50 15.83
C ILE A 363 -3.64 8.32 17.31
N THR A 364 -3.95 7.15 17.89
CA THR A 364 -3.60 6.81 19.28
C THR A 364 -2.09 6.94 19.51
N ASN A 365 -1.27 6.47 18.56
CA ASN A 365 0.18 6.62 18.61
C ASN A 365 0.64 8.08 18.58
N ASN A 366 -0.04 8.97 17.84
CA ASN A 366 0.26 10.40 17.83
C ASN A 366 -0.02 11.00 19.22
N LEU A 367 -1.16 10.64 19.82
CA LEU A 367 -1.60 11.09 21.15
C LEU A 367 -0.68 10.65 22.30
N LYS A 368 0.23 9.68 22.08
CA LYS A 368 1.28 9.33 23.05
C LYS A 368 2.30 10.45 23.23
N ASN A 369 2.43 11.37 22.27
CA ASN A 369 3.30 12.53 22.40
C ASN A 369 2.67 13.56 23.35
N LEU A 370 3.24 13.65 24.56
CA LEU A 370 2.76 14.54 25.62
C LEU A 370 3.02 16.03 25.34
N ASN A 371 3.83 16.36 24.33
CA ASN A 371 4.19 17.73 23.97
C ASN A 371 3.34 18.29 22.81
N LEU A 372 2.21 17.65 22.49
CA LEU A 372 1.32 18.13 21.44
C LEU A 372 0.57 19.40 21.88
N PRO A 373 0.41 20.37 20.97
CA PRO A 373 -0.48 21.52 21.18
C PRO A 373 -1.94 21.11 21.40
N ASN A 374 -2.68 21.82 22.25
CA ASN A 374 -4.07 21.49 22.59
C ASN A 374 -5.02 21.46 21.39
N ASP A 375 -4.80 22.31 20.38
CA ASP A 375 -5.54 22.31 19.11
C ASP A 375 -5.35 21.00 18.35
N VAL A 376 -4.12 20.49 18.28
CA VAL A 376 -3.79 19.21 17.66
C VAL A 376 -4.39 18.05 18.45
N ILE A 377 -4.34 18.08 19.78
CA ILE A 377 -4.95 17.03 20.62
C ILE A 377 -6.47 16.97 20.39
N LYS A 378 -7.15 18.12 20.34
CA LYS A 378 -8.59 18.20 20.05
C LYS A 378 -8.93 17.58 18.70
N ASP A 379 -8.19 17.97 17.66
CA ASP A 379 -8.40 17.43 16.32
C ASP A 379 -8.21 15.90 16.29
N LEU A 380 -7.11 15.39 16.85
CA LEU A 380 -6.85 13.94 16.92
C LEU A 380 -7.92 13.17 17.68
N LEU A 381 -8.44 13.73 18.79
CA LEU A 381 -9.54 13.12 19.53
C LEU A 381 -10.84 13.11 18.71
N GLU A 382 -11.14 14.18 17.98
CA GLU A 382 -12.29 14.22 17.08
C GLU A 382 -12.18 13.14 15.99
N GLN A 383 -11.00 13.03 15.36
CA GLN A 383 -10.73 11.99 14.37
C GLN A 383 -10.90 10.59 14.98
N TYR A 384 -10.35 10.35 16.17
CA TYR A 384 -10.48 9.07 16.89
C TYR A 384 -11.94 8.69 17.15
N ILE A 385 -12.74 9.63 17.67
CA ILE A 385 -14.17 9.42 17.96
C ILE A 385 -14.93 9.14 16.66
N PHE A 386 -14.66 9.92 15.61
CA PHE A 386 -15.29 9.73 14.31
C PHE A 386 -15.03 8.33 13.74
N ILE A 387 -13.76 7.91 13.71
CA ILE A 387 -13.38 6.61 13.15
C ILE A 387 -13.99 5.47 13.98
N THR A 388 -13.99 5.60 15.31
CA THR A 388 -14.64 4.62 16.20
C THR A 388 -16.12 4.48 15.85
N ASN A 389 -16.84 5.58 15.67
CA ASN A 389 -18.24 5.56 15.27
C ASN A 389 -18.46 4.94 13.88
N VAL A 390 -17.55 5.13 12.93
CA VAL A 390 -17.63 4.48 11.61
C VAL A 390 -17.48 2.97 11.76
N ILE A 391 -16.46 2.52 12.51
CA ILE A 391 -16.20 1.09 12.74
C ILE A 391 -17.41 0.42 13.41
N GLU A 392 -18.00 1.05 14.42
CA GLU A 392 -19.16 0.50 15.14
C GLU A 392 -20.42 0.41 14.27
N LYS A 393 -20.59 1.32 13.29
CA LYS A 393 -21.77 1.36 12.41
C LYS A 393 -21.60 0.56 11.12
N THR A 394 -20.37 0.16 10.79
CA THR A 394 -20.06 -0.52 9.55
C THR A 394 -19.96 -2.03 9.80
N ASN A 395 -20.81 -2.79 9.11
CA ASN A 395 -20.73 -4.24 9.10
C ASN A 395 -19.87 -4.70 7.92
N TYR A 396 -18.89 -5.57 8.20
CA TYR A 396 -18.07 -6.19 7.17
C TYR A 396 -18.62 -7.58 6.80
N PHE A 397 -18.59 -7.90 5.51
CA PHE A 397 -18.98 -9.21 5.00
C PHE A 397 -17.74 -10.11 4.84
N GLU A 398 -17.44 -10.93 5.85
CA GLU A 398 -16.57 -12.09 5.62
C GLU A 398 -17.44 -13.20 5.03
N SER A 399 -17.15 -13.58 3.78
CA SER A 399 -17.86 -14.68 3.12
C SER A 399 -17.80 -15.94 3.99
N SER A 400 -18.94 -16.58 4.22
CA SER A 400 -18.99 -17.86 4.94
C SER A 400 -18.14 -18.94 4.25
N LEU A 401 -17.94 -18.81 2.93
CA LEU A 401 -17.04 -19.66 2.15
C LEU A 401 -15.57 -19.49 2.55
N ASN A 402 -15.13 -18.29 2.93
CA ASN A 402 -13.77 -18.06 3.45
C ASN A 402 -13.58 -18.80 4.78
N THR A 403 -14.58 -18.75 5.66
CA THR A 403 -14.53 -19.47 6.94
C THR A 403 -14.43 -20.99 6.74
N VAL A 404 -15.15 -21.53 5.75
CA VAL A 404 -15.08 -22.96 5.39
C VAL A 404 -13.70 -23.29 4.80
N ALA A 405 -13.18 -22.48 3.88
CA ALA A 405 -11.86 -22.67 3.28
C ALA A 405 -10.73 -22.58 4.32
N ASP A 406 -10.84 -21.66 5.28
CA ASP A 406 -9.94 -21.54 6.43
C ASP A 406 -9.99 -22.81 7.30
N TYR A 407 -11.17 -23.37 7.56
CA TYR A 407 -11.28 -24.54 8.41
C TYR A 407 -10.68 -25.79 7.77
N ILE A 408 -10.79 -25.95 6.44
CA ILE A 408 -10.37 -27.17 5.72
C ILE A 408 -8.84 -27.22 5.53
N LEU A 409 -8.19 -26.13 5.13
CA LEU A 409 -6.76 -26.13 4.84
C LEU A 409 -5.91 -25.72 6.06
N PRO A 410 -4.93 -26.54 6.48
CA PRO A 410 -4.03 -26.19 7.58
C PRO A 410 -3.27 -24.87 7.36
N SER A 411 -2.78 -24.64 6.15
CA SER A 411 -1.99 -23.46 5.82
C SER A 411 -2.81 -22.16 5.91
N ASN A 412 -4.09 -22.18 5.52
CA ASN A 412 -5.02 -21.06 5.74
C ASN A 412 -5.25 -20.79 7.24
N ARG A 413 -5.33 -21.83 8.08
CA ARG A 413 -5.48 -21.68 9.54
C ARG A 413 -4.26 -21.01 10.15
N ASP A 414 -3.07 -21.42 9.71
CA ASP A 414 -1.82 -20.83 10.16
C ASP A 414 -1.74 -19.36 9.74
N ALA A 415 -2.06 -19.05 8.47
CA ALA A 415 -2.14 -17.66 7.99
C ALA A 415 -3.14 -16.81 8.82
N LYS A 416 -4.35 -17.33 9.06
CA LYS A 416 -5.36 -16.66 9.91
C LYS A 416 -4.86 -16.42 11.33
N TYR A 417 -4.17 -17.39 11.92
CA TYR A 417 -3.62 -17.28 13.26
C TYR A 417 -2.57 -16.17 13.35
N TYR A 418 -1.61 -16.13 12.42
CA TYR A 418 -0.57 -15.10 12.43
C TYR A 418 -1.12 -13.69 12.19
N ILE A 419 -2.06 -13.53 11.25
CA ILE A 419 -2.75 -12.26 11.02
C ILE A 419 -3.44 -11.79 12.31
N LYS A 420 -4.19 -12.67 12.97
CA LYS A 420 -4.89 -12.32 14.21
C LYS A 420 -3.95 -12.00 15.35
N LEU A 421 -2.90 -12.80 15.55
CA LEU A 421 -1.89 -12.56 16.59
C LEU A 421 -1.26 -11.17 16.43
N GLN A 422 -0.94 -10.81 15.19
CA GLN A 422 -0.40 -9.49 14.92
C GLN A 422 -1.41 -8.37 15.21
N GLN A 423 -2.65 -8.50 14.74
CA GLN A 423 -3.70 -7.52 15.03
C GLN A 423 -3.91 -7.35 16.54
N ASP A 424 -3.86 -8.44 17.31
CA ASP A 424 -3.96 -8.41 18.76
C ASP A 424 -2.76 -7.68 19.40
N ILE A 425 -1.54 -7.88 18.88
CA ILE A 425 -0.34 -7.12 19.30
C ILE A 425 -0.49 -5.63 18.98
N GLU A 426 -0.87 -5.29 17.75
CA GLU A 426 -1.08 -3.91 17.30
C GLU A 426 -2.12 -3.18 18.16
N ASN A 427 -3.25 -3.82 18.41
CA ASN A 427 -4.31 -3.27 19.25
C ASN A 427 -3.89 -3.19 20.73
N GLY A 428 -3.16 -4.18 21.23
CA GLY A 428 -2.64 -4.19 22.61
C GLY A 428 -1.63 -3.06 22.88
N LEU A 429 -0.81 -2.71 21.90
CA LEU A 429 0.13 -1.57 21.99
C LEU A 429 -0.58 -0.21 21.96
N ASN A 430 -1.82 -0.15 21.48
CA ASN A 430 -2.62 1.08 21.34
C ASN A 430 -3.71 1.15 22.42
N ASN A 431 -3.28 1.40 23.64
CA ASN A 431 -4.12 1.38 24.83
C ASN A 431 -5.02 2.63 24.96
N ILE A 432 -6.28 2.41 25.33
CA ILE A 432 -7.29 3.45 25.64
C ILE A 432 -6.86 4.44 26.73
N LEU A 433 -5.90 4.06 27.59
CA LEU A 433 -5.33 4.95 28.60
C LEU A 433 -4.79 6.25 28.00
N PHE A 434 -4.12 6.19 26.83
CA PHE A 434 -3.58 7.38 26.17
C PHE A 434 -4.69 8.33 25.69
N ILE A 435 -5.82 7.77 25.24
CA ILE A 435 -7.01 8.54 24.88
C ILE A 435 -7.58 9.25 26.11
N LYS A 436 -7.71 8.54 27.23
CA LYS A 436 -8.21 9.14 28.48
C LYS A 436 -7.30 10.23 29.04
N VAL A 437 -5.97 10.05 28.93
CA VAL A 437 -5.01 11.10 29.31
C VAL A 437 -5.16 12.33 28.42
N ALA A 438 -5.32 12.14 27.11
CA ALA A 438 -5.54 13.24 26.17
C ALA A 438 -6.88 13.97 26.39
N GLU A 439 -7.97 13.26 26.72
CA GLU A 439 -9.25 13.88 27.09
C GLU A 439 -9.09 14.79 28.32
N ILE A 440 -8.34 14.35 29.32
CA ILE A 440 -8.10 15.10 30.57
C ILE A 440 -7.23 16.34 30.29
N SER A 441 -6.20 16.23 29.45
CA SER A 441 -5.27 17.35 29.19
C SER A 441 -5.96 18.54 28.52
N VAL A 442 -6.96 18.26 27.68
CA VAL A 442 -7.75 19.27 26.97
C VAL A 442 -8.87 19.88 27.83
N SER A 443 -9.29 19.18 28.87
CA SER A 443 -10.37 19.61 29.77
C SER A 443 -9.91 20.57 30.89
N LYS A 444 -8.59 20.75 31.04
CA LYS A 444 -7.97 21.73 31.95
C LYS A 444 -7.74 23.04 31.23
#